data_AF-A0A945U4N9-F1
#
_entry.id   AF-A0A945U4N9-F1
#
_cell.length_a   1.000
_cell.length_b   1.000
_cell.length_c   1.000
_cell.angle_alpha   90.00
_cell.angle_beta   90.00
_cell.angle_gamma   90.00
#
_symmetry.space_group_name_H-M   'P 1'
#
loop_
_entity.id
_entity.type
_entity.pdbx_description
1 polymer ?
#
loop_
_entity_poly.entity_id
_entity_poly.type
_entity_poly.pdbx_seq_one_letter_code
_entity_poly.pdbx_strand_id
1 'polypeptide(L)'
;MIGKLQRKLPITTKNPVELSSRIVDVGEHDERVNRVTQQLTELAPDISIVESFSHIYSFRTEEGLVCFDSSGKMTGEEAVTSMRTWSTERVHSLVYTHGHVDHVGGSGAVATDADRRGYAGPSVVGHEAVAARFDRYVLTDGYNSDINARQFGGISQANGIGLARGPRFLPEDVLWPDQTFVSSHDLSVGGVDFELHHAKGETDDHLWAWVPSSKALCVGDLVTWVFPNCGNPQKVQRFPLEWAAALREMQSYDAEWLLPAHGLPVQGKERIDRVLNDLATSLEILVNDTLEKMNAGESLDAIIHSVSVPDDLLARPWMQPVYDEPEFVVRNLWRLYGGWWDKNPANLKPAPQSVFAAEVVNLAGGADAMTARATEVADSGDLRLACQLIELAVQADPMSVLAHGVRAEIYQARRDAEFSLMSKGIYASASRESRAIASD
;
A
#
# COMPACT_ATOMS: atom_id res chain seq x y z
N MET A 1 16.77 4.38 10.70
CA MET A 1 16.79 5.87 10.61
C MET A 1 16.11 6.44 9.37
N ILE A 2 15.96 5.70 8.25
CA ILE A 2 15.45 6.22 6.96
C ILE A 2 13.92 6.48 6.91
N GLY A 3 13.10 5.81 7.74
CA GLY A 3 11.62 5.93 7.67
C GLY A 3 11.06 7.22 8.30
N LYS A 4 11.91 7.99 9.00
CA LYS A 4 11.62 9.38 9.42
C LYS A 4 12.11 10.40 8.37
N LEU A 5 12.86 10.00 7.33
CA LEU A 5 13.38 10.91 6.30
C LEU A 5 12.34 11.30 5.26
N GLN A 6 11.62 10.38 4.61
CA GLN A 6 10.74 10.75 3.48
C GLN A 6 9.67 11.82 3.81
N ARG A 7 9.11 11.85 5.02
CA ARG A 7 8.15 12.90 5.42
C ARG A 7 8.79 14.24 5.79
N LYS A 8 10.11 14.31 5.95
CA LYS A 8 10.85 15.54 6.27
C LYS A 8 11.61 16.11 5.09
N LEU A 9 11.85 15.31 4.05
CA LEU A 9 12.48 15.79 2.83
C LEU A 9 11.61 16.89 2.19
N PRO A 10 12.23 17.94 1.63
CA PRO A 10 11.50 18.99 0.94
C PRO A 10 10.97 18.49 -0.43
N ILE A 11 10.10 19.30 -1.03
CA ILE A 11 9.78 19.22 -2.46
C ILE A 11 10.36 20.50 -3.06
N THR A 12 11.49 20.38 -3.76
CA THR A 12 12.20 21.50 -4.41
C THR A 12 12.12 21.41 -5.91
N THR A 13 12.25 20.20 -6.47
CA THR A 13 12.15 19.95 -7.90
C THR A 13 10.67 19.95 -8.29
N LYS A 14 10.23 20.96 -9.04
CA LYS A 14 8.81 21.08 -9.43
C LYS A 14 8.39 19.99 -10.41
N ASN A 15 9.22 19.70 -11.40
CA ASN A 15 8.92 18.66 -12.39
C ASN A 15 9.19 17.26 -11.78
N PRO A 16 8.18 16.40 -11.64
CA PRO A 16 8.37 15.09 -11.03
C PRO A 16 9.17 14.11 -11.90
N VAL A 17 9.22 14.32 -13.23
CA VAL A 17 10.03 13.53 -14.18
C VAL A 17 11.51 13.87 -14.08
N GLU A 18 11.84 15.15 -13.88
CA GLU A 18 13.22 15.57 -13.61
C GLU A 18 13.72 14.91 -12.32
N LEU A 19 12.88 14.92 -11.28
CA LEU A 19 13.20 14.29 -10.00
C LEU A 19 13.37 12.78 -10.14
N SER A 20 12.44 12.08 -10.80
CA SER A 20 12.55 10.63 -10.98
C SER A 20 13.76 10.23 -11.80
N SER A 21 14.07 10.96 -12.86
CA SER A 21 15.25 10.71 -13.70
C SER A 21 16.53 10.83 -12.88
N ARG A 22 16.67 11.90 -12.09
CA ARG A 22 17.81 12.09 -11.17
C ARG A 22 17.93 10.92 -10.21
N ILE A 23 16.83 10.52 -9.56
CA ILE A 23 16.85 9.47 -8.55
C ILE A 23 17.18 8.11 -9.15
N VAL A 24 16.59 7.76 -10.30
CA VAL A 24 16.84 6.46 -10.96
C VAL A 24 18.27 6.36 -11.48
N ASP A 25 18.83 7.45 -11.97
CA ASP A 25 20.19 7.48 -12.52
C ASP A 25 21.26 7.46 -11.42
N VAL A 26 21.05 8.21 -10.34
CA VAL A 26 22.01 8.33 -9.23
C VAL A 26 21.86 7.19 -8.22
N GLY A 27 20.65 6.67 -8.03
CA GLY A 27 20.35 5.64 -7.02
C GLY A 27 20.16 6.20 -5.61
N GLU A 28 19.99 7.52 -5.46
CA GLU A 28 19.78 8.18 -4.17
C GLU A 28 18.67 9.23 -4.28
N HIS A 29 17.98 9.54 -3.17
CA HIS A 29 16.98 10.59 -3.13
C HIS A 29 17.09 11.44 -1.86
N ASP A 30 16.97 12.75 -2.04
CA ASP A 30 17.00 13.81 -1.03
C ASP A 30 15.70 14.63 -0.98
N GLU A 31 14.73 14.27 -1.82
CA GLU A 31 13.39 14.84 -1.87
C GLU A 31 12.32 13.76 -1.67
N ARG A 32 11.07 14.19 -1.46
CA ARG A 32 9.93 13.25 -1.38
C ARG A 32 9.63 12.66 -2.74
N VAL A 33 9.53 11.32 -2.80
CA VAL A 33 9.06 10.59 -3.99
C VAL A 33 7.54 10.50 -4.04
N ASN A 34 6.87 10.30 -2.89
CA ASN A 34 5.42 10.41 -2.82
C ASN A 34 5.00 11.87 -2.57
N ARG A 35 4.42 12.50 -3.59
CA ARG A 35 4.10 13.93 -3.64
C ARG A 35 2.59 14.13 -3.69
N VAL A 36 2.03 14.64 -2.60
CA VAL A 36 0.59 14.99 -2.47
C VAL A 36 0.49 16.51 -2.51
N THR A 37 0.75 17.12 -3.66
CA THR A 37 0.83 18.58 -3.85
C THR A 37 -0.48 19.18 -4.36
N GLN A 38 -1.36 18.34 -4.91
CA GLN A 38 -2.54 18.72 -5.68
C GLN A 38 -2.20 19.61 -6.88
N GLN A 39 -0.95 19.59 -7.35
CA GLN A 39 -0.51 20.39 -8.49
C GLN A 39 -0.56 19.56 -9.77
N LEU A 40 -0.97 20.22 -10.85
CA LEU A 40 -0.89 19.65 -12.19
C LEU A 40 0.51 19.87 -12.76
N THR A 41 1.06 18.83 -13.39
CA THR A 41 2.20 18.93 -14.30
C THR A 41 1.83 18.32 -15.66
N GLU A 42 2.11 19.06 -16.74
CA GLU A 42 2.04 18.53 -18.09
C GLU A 42 3.30 17.70 -18.38
N LEU A 43 3.13 16.40 -18.64
CA LEU A 43 4.22 15.45 -18.88
C LEU A 43 4.62 15.42 -20.37
N ALA A 44 3.60 15.47 -21.22
CA ALA A 44 3.69 15.56 -22.68
C ALA A 44 2.48 16.39 -23.18
N PRO A 45 2.44 16.84 -24.45
CA PRO A 45 1.37 17.71 -24.93
C PRO A 45 -0.05 17.21 -24.61
N ASP A 46 -0.26 15.89 -24.62
CA ASP A 46 -1.56 15.26 -24.38
C ASP A 46 -1.61 14.38 -23.12
N ILE A 47 -0.62 14.51 -22.21
CA ILE A 47 -0.56 13.75 -20.96
C ILE A 47 -0.27 14.71 -19.80
N SER A 48 -1.13 14.69 -18.79
CA SER A 48 -0.88 15.38 -17.53
C SER A 48 -0.99 14.45 -16.33
N ILE A 49 -0.34 14.87 -15.24
CA ILE A 49 -0.48 14.27 -13.92
C ILE A 49 -0.97 15.34 -12.94
N VAL A 50 -1.93 15.00 -12.10
CA VAL A 50 -2.19 15.72 -10.86
C VAL A 50 -1.63 14.90 -9.70
N GLU A 51 -0.60 15.45 -9.05
CA GLU A 51 0.07 14.84 -7.91
C GLU A 51 -0.82 14.88 -6.66
N SER A 52 -1.73 13.92 -6.55
CA SER A 52 -2.66 13.77 -5.43
C SER A 52 -2.34 12.55 -4.57
N PHE A 53 -3.22 12.15 -3.64
CA PHE A 53 -2.94 11.03 -2.75
C PHE A 53 -2.69 9.74 -3.54
N SER A 54 -3.66 9.31 -4.37
CA SER A 54 -3.39 8.64 -5.64
C SER A 54 -3.42 9.71 -6.74
N HIS A 55 -2.52 9.61 -7.70
CA HIS A 55 -2.44 10.52 -8.82
C HIS A 55 -3.66 10.37 -9.74
N ILE A 56 -3.97 11.45 -10.47
CA ILE A 56 -4.88 11.41 -11.60
C ILE A 56 -4.04 11.66 -12.84
N TYR A 57 -3.91 10.66 -13.72
CA TYR A 57 -3.35 10.87 -15.05
C TYR A 57 -4.48 11.18 -16.02
N SER A 58 -4.28 12.19 -16.88
CA SER A 58 -5.27 12.56 -17.89
C SER A 58 -4.65 12.57 -19.27
N PHE A 59 -5.32 11.91 -20.20
CA PHE A 59 -4.98 11.89 -21.62
C PHE A 59 -6.00 12.73 -22.39
N ARG A 60 -5.53 13.63 -23.25
CA ARG A 60 -6.40 14.39 -24.16
C ARG A 60 -6.70 13.56 -25.40
N THR A 61 -7.97 13.58 -25.83
CA THR A 61 -8.44 12.93 -27.06
C THR A 61 -9.41 13.86 -27.80
N GLU A 62 -9.79 13.53 -29.04
CA GLU A 62 -10.78 14.33 -29.79
C GLU A 62 -12.20 14.33 -29.18
N GLU A 63 -12.49 13.41 -28.26
CA GLU A 63 -13.82 13.27 -27.62
C GLU A 63 -13.84 13.65 -26.12
N GLY A 64 -12.71 14.16 -25.61
CA GLY A 64 -12.52 14.59 -24.23
C GLY A 64 -11.39 13.86 -23.52
N LEU A 65 -11.38 13.92 -22.19
CA LEU A 65 -10.32 13.32 -21.37
C LEU A 65 -10.60 11.85 -21.07
N VAL A 66 -9.55 11.03 -21.13
CA VAL A 66 -9.51 9.73 -20.45
C VAL A 66 -8.65 9.89 -19.20
N CYS A 67 -9.24 9.66 -18.04
CA CYS A 67 -8.57 9.81 -16.75
C CYS A 67 -8.33 8.44 -16.12
N PHE A 68 -7.12 8.22 -15.57
CA PHE A 68 -6.81 7.07 -14.74
C PHE A 68 -6.87 7.47 -13.28
N ASP A 69 -7.71 6.76 -12.52
CA ASP A 69 -8.06 7.00 -11.13
C ASP A 69 -8.63 8.41 -10.88
N SER A 70 -9.07 8.64 -9.64
CA SER A 70 -9.81 9.84 -9.21
C SER A 70 -9.34 10.39 -7.88
N SER A 71 -8.21 9.88 -7.36
CA SER A 71 -7.74 10.15 -6.00
C SER A 71 -8.75 9.72 -4.91
N GLY A 72 -8.43 10.01 -3.65
CA GLY A 72 -9.30 9.72 -2.51
C GLY A 72 -10.32 10.82 -2.29
N LYS A 73 -11.37 10.51 -1.50
CA LYS A 73 -12.45 11.46 -1.16
C LYS A 73 -11.94 12.80 -0.63
N MET A 74 -10.85 12.79 0.15
CA MET A 74 -10.27 13.97 0.79
C MET A 74 -9.58 14.92 -0.18
N THR A 75 -9.15 14.43 -1.35
CA THR A 75 -8.29 15.17 -2.28
C THR A 75 -8.86 15.24 -3.70
N GLY A 76 -9.90 14.46 -4.01
CA GLY A 76 -10.50 14.39 -5.35
C GLY A 76 -11.02 15.72 -5.88
N GLU A 77 -11.69 16.54 -5.04
CA GLU A 77 -12.21 17.85 -5.47
C GLU A 77 -11.10 18.83 -5.88
N GLU A 78 -10.03 18.90 -5.08
CA GLU A 78 -8.87 19.75 -5.37
C GLU A 78 -8.11 19.22 -6.59
N ALA A 79 -7.97 17.90 -6.71
CA ALA A 79 -7.32 17.27 -7.85
C ALA A 79 -8.08 17.55 -9.17
N VAL A 80 -9.41 17.43 -9.17
CA VAL A 80 -10.26 17.81 -10.32
C VAL A 80 -10.09 19.30 -10.63
N THR A 81 -10.09 20.17 -9.62
CA THR A 81 -9.86 21.61 -9.82
C THR A 81 -8.52 21.88 -10.51
N SER A 82 -7.46 21.20 -10.10
CA SER A 82 -6.13 21.32 -10.72
C SER A 82 -6.08 20.75 -12.13
N MET A 83 -6.71 19.59 -12.39
CA MET A 83 -6.87 19.05 -13.75
C MET A 83 -7.55 20.06 -14.69
N ARG A 84 -8.54 20.80 -14.18
CA ARG A 84 -9.25 21.85 -14.94
C ARG A 84 -8.42 23.08 -15.28
N THR A 85 -7.23 23.25 -14.70
CA THR A 85 -6.27 24.27 -15.16
C THR A 85 -5.63 23.91 -16.51
N TRP A 86 -5.65 22.64 -16.89
CA TRP A 86 -5.08 22.13 -18.14
C TRP A 86 -6.11 21.85 -19.24
N SER A 87 -7.31 21.37 -18.88
CA SER A 87 -8.39 21.16 -19.86
C SER A 87 -9.80 21.33 -19.28
N THR A 88 -10.69 21.93 -20.07
CA THR A 88 -12.12 22.14 -19.76
C THR A 88 -13.06 21.18 -20.48
N GLU A 89 -12.51 20.25 -21.28
CA GLU A 89 -13.27 19.23 -22.01
C GLU A 89 -13.94 18.22 -21.06
N ARG A 90 -14.95 17.48 -21.53
CA ARG A 90 -15.58 16.44 -20.71
C ARG A 90 -14.56 15.38 -20.28
N VAL A 91 -14.70 14.83 -19.08
CA VAL A 91 -14.07 13.53 -18.79
C VAL A 91 -14.94 12.50 -19.47
N HIS A 92 -14.45 11.94 -20.58
CA HIS A 92 -15.15 10.94 -21.36
C HIS A 92 -15.20 9.61 -20.59
N SER A 93 -14.01 9.14 -20.19
CA SER A 93 -13.84 7.88 -19.48
C SER A 93 -13.03 8.09 -18.21
N LEU A 94 -13.45 7.42 -17.14
CA LEU A 94 -12.72 7.29 -15.89
C LEU A 94 -12.33 5.82 -15.73
N VAL A 95 -11.05 5.52 -15.92
CA VAL A 95 -10.50 4.16 -15.79
C VAL A 95 -10.00 3.97 -14.36
N TYR A 96 -10.55 3.00 -13.65
CA TYR A 96 -10.01 2.59 -12.35
C TYR A 96 -8.90 1.57 -12.55
N THR A 97 -7.70 1.90 -12.10
CA THR A 97 -6.57 0.94 -12.09
C THR A 97 -6.86 -0.21 -11.13
N HIS A 98 -7.54 0.05 -10.01
CA HIS A 98 -8.11 -0.94 -9.10
C HIS A 98 -9.06 -0.27 -8.11
N GLY A 99 -9.87 -1.05 -7.39
CA GLY A 99 -10.96 -0.55 -6.55
C GLY A 99 -10.56 -0.06 -5.15
N HIS A 100 -9.33 0.40 -4.92
CA HIS A 100 -8.94 0.98 -3.63
C HIS A 100 -9.53 2.39 -3.43
N VAL A 101 -9.87 2.73 -2.19
CA VAL A 101 -10.65 3.95 -1.86
C VAL A 101 -9.90 5.25 -2.16
N ASP A 102 -8.59 5.19 -2.22
CA ASP A 102 -7.71 6.27 -2.66
C ASP A 102 -7.60 6.41 -4.17
N HIS A 103 -8.10 5.46 -4.96
CA HIS A 103 -8.14 5.53 -6.42
C HIS A 103 -9.53 5.91 -6.91
N VAL A 104 -10.57 5.41 -6.23
CA VAL A 104 -11.97 5.58 -6.65
C VAL A 104 -12.73 6.63 -5.85
N GLY A 105 -12.22 7.01 -4.67
CA GLY A 105 -12.94 7.81 -3.68
C GLY A 105 -13.27 9.24 -4.11
N GLY A 106 -12.53 9.78 -5.08
CA GLY A 106 -12.77 11.10 -5.66
C GLY A 106 -13.67 11.10 -6.90
N SER A 107 -14.15 9.94 -7.36
CA SER A 107 -14.99 9.83 -8.56
C SER A 107 -16.30 10.63 -8.47
N GLY A 108 -16.87 10.81 -7.28
CA GLY A 108 -18.01 11.71 -7.07
C GLY A 108 -17.71 13.17 -7.37
N ALA A 109 -16.47 13.62 -7.19
CA ALA A 109 -16.03 14.96 -7.60
C ALA A 109 -15.96 15.10 -9.13
N VAL A 110 -15.56 14.03 -9.83
CA VAL A 110 -15.56 13.98 -11.30
C VAL A 110 -16.99 14.07 -11.84
N ALA A 111 -17.93 13.31 -11.27
CA ALA A 111 -19.35 13.40 -11.64
C ALA A 111 -19.92 14.80 -11.38
N THR A 112 -19.63 15.37 -10.21
CA THR A 112 -20.09 16.72 -9.85
C THR A 112 -19.55 17.79 -10.80
N ASP A 113 -18.29 17.68 -11.24
CA ASP A 113 -17.71 18.59 -12.24
C ASP A 113 -18.37 18.44 -13.62
N ALA A 114 -18.68 17.21 -14.05
CA ALA A 114 -19.42 16.97 -15.28
C ALA A 114 -20.81 17.63 -15.26
N ASP A 115 -21.57 17.42 -14.18
CA ASP A 115 -22.90 18.01 -13.99
C ASP A 115 -22.85 19.54 -14.02
N ARG A 116 -21.89 20.15 -13.30
CA ARG A 116 -21.69 21.61 -13.26
C ARG A 116 -21.38 22.21 -14.63
N ARG A 117 -20.77 21.43 -15.53
CA ARG A 117 -20.40 21.85 -16.89
C ARG A 117 -21.47 21.49 -17.93
N GLY A 118 -22.54 20.80 -17.53
CA GLY A 118 -23.59 20.35 -18.44
C GLY A 118 -23.18 19.19 -19.35
N TYR A 119 -22.19 18.40 -18.92
CA TYR A 119 -21.79 17.18 -19.60
C TYR A 119 -22.51 15.96 -18.99
N ALA A 120 -22.63 14.89 -19.76
CA ALA A 120 -22.91 13.58 -19.18
C ALA A 120 -21.74 13.17 -18.27
N GLY A 121 -22.02 12.40 -17.22
CA GLY A 121 -20.99 11.78 -16.39
C GLY A 121 -20.04 10.88 -17.20
N PRO A 122 -18.83 10.61 -16.69
CA PRO A 122 -17.88 9.74 -17.38
C PRO A 122 -18.39 8.30 -17.43
N SER A 123 -18.04 7.56 -18.49
CA SER A 123 -18.12 6.10 -18.44
C SER A 123 -17.01 5.58 -17.54
N VAL A 124 -17.35 4.69 -16.62
CA VAL A 124 -16.42 4.17 -15.62
C VAL A 124 -15.98 2.78 -16.04
N VAL A 125 -14.71 2.66 -16.38
CA VAL A 125 -14.12 1.43 -16.90
C VAL A 125 -13.23 0.80 -15.82
N GLY A 126 -13.36 -0.51 -15.62
CA GLY A 126 -12.49 -1.24 -14.69
C GLY A 126 -12.64 -2.75 -14.82
N HIS A 127 -11.80 -3.49 -14.11
CA HIS A 127 -11.98 -4.94 -14.02
C HIS A 127 -13.27 -5.30 -13.27
N GLU A 128 -13.94 -6.40 -13.61
CA GLU A 128 -15.21 -6.81 -12.96
C GLU A 128 -15.11 -6.94 -11.44
N ALA A 129 -13.93 -7.35 -10.94
CA ALA A 129 -13.71 -7.54 -9.50
C ALA A 129 -13.63 -6.21 -8.71
N VAL A 130 -13.58 -5.04 -9.37
CA VAL A 130 -13.73 -3.74 -8.71
C VAL A 130 -15.10 -3.63 -8.03
N ALA A 131 -16.16 -4.04 -8.71
CA ALA A 131 -17.51 -4.02 -8.14
C ALA A 131 -17.62 -5.00 -6.95
N ALA A 132 -17.06 -6.21 -7.09
CA ALA A 132 -17.01 -7.20 -6.01
C ALA A 132 -16.20 -6.69 -4.80
N ARG A 133 -15.14 -5.91 -5.02
CA ARG A 133 -14.39 -5.24 -3.95
C ARG A 133 -15.23 -4.20 -3.22
N PHE A 134 -16.02 -3.40 -3.96
CA PHE A 134 -16.91 -2.41 -3.35
C PHE A 134 -17.95 -3.09 -2.45
N ASP A 135 -18.57 -4.16 -2.93
CA ASP A 135 -19.48 -4.99 -2.13
C ASP A 135 -18.79 -5.52 -0.86
N ARG A 136 -17.55 -6.01 -0.98
CA ARG A 136 -16.75 -6.44 0.18
C ARG A 136 -16.51 -5.29 1.16
N TYR A 137 -16.22 -4.09 0.69
CA TYR A 137 -16.03 -2.94 1.58
C TYR A 137 -17.30 -2.57 2.32
N VAL A 138 -18.47 -2.65 1.69
CA VAL A 138 -19.76 -2.48 2.36
C VAL A 138 -19.97 -3.58 3.40
N LEU A 139 -19.70 -4.84 3.04
CA LEU A 139 -19.85 -5.99 3.94
C LEU A 139 -18.93 -5.94 5.17
N THR A 140 -17.73 -5.36 5.00
CA THR A 140 -16.67 -5.33 6.02
C THR A 140 -16.32 -3.90 6.46
N ASP A 141 -17.27 -2.97 6.38
CA ASP A 141 -17.06 -1.53 6.59
C ASP A 141 -16.40 -1.19 7.94
N GLY A 142 -16.98 -1.70 9.03
CA GLY A 142 -16.47 -1.50 10.38
C GLY A 142 -15.06 -2.08 10.56
N TYR A 143 -14.81 -3.28 10.02
CA TYR A 143 -13.49 -3.92 10.10
C TYR A 143 -12.43 -3.13 9.33
N ASN A 144 -12.74 -2.67 8.10
CA ASN A 144 -11.79 -1.87 7.32
C ASN A 144 -11.49 -0.52 8.00
N SER A 145 -12.48 0.07 8.66
CA SER A 145 -12.29 1.28 9.47
C SER A 145 -11.36 1.04 10.66
N ASP A 146 -11.53 -0.08 11.38
CA ASP A 146 -10.72 -0.41 12.55
C ASP A 146 -9.26 -0.72 12.19
N ILE A 147 -9.01 -1.51 11.13
CA ILE A 147 -7.64 -1.79 10.67
C ILE A 147 -6.94 -0.52 10.16
N ASN A 148 -7.67 0.39 9.49
CA ASN A 148 -7.10 1.68 9.07
C ASN A 148 -6.79 2.57 10.27
N ALA A 149 -7.65 2.61 11.29
CA ALA A 149 -7.37 3.34 12.53
C ALA A 149 -6.14 2.78 13.25
N ARG A 150 -5.96 1.45 13.28
CA ARG A 150 -4.75 0.82 13.84
C ARG A 150 -3.49 1.22 13.08
N GLN A 151 -3.52 1.09 11.76
CA GLN A 151 -2.38 1.31 10.88
C GLN A 151 -2.00 2.81 10.76
N PHE A 152 -3.00 3.68 10.66
CA PHE A 152 -2.82 5.07 10.27
C PHE A 152 -3.23 6.08 11.35
N GLY A 153 -3.83 5.67 12.47
CA GLY A 153 -4.33 6.56 13.53
C GLY A 153 -3.26 7.42 14.23
N GLY A 154 -1.97 7.13 14.03
CA GLY A 154 -0.85 7.96 14.48
C GLY A 154 -0.28 8.89 13.42
N ILE A 155 -0.86 8.93 12.20
CA ILE A 155 -0.45 9.84 11.13
C ILE A 155 -1.14 11.19 11.35
N SER A 156 -0.33 12.25 11.31
CA SER A 156 -0.85 13.62 11.36
C SER A 156 -1.87 13.84 10.24
N GLN A 157 -3.02 14.41 10.60
CA GLN A 157 -4.01 14.91 9.64
C GLN A 157 -3.49 16.13 8.85
N ALA A 158 -2.37 16.73 9.27
CA ALA A 158 -1.75 17.83 8.54
C ALA A 158 -1.39 17.41 7.10
N ASN A 159 -1.77 18.25 6.14
CA ASN A 159 -1.64 18.04 4.69
C ASN A 159 -2.59 16.98 4.08
N GLY A 160 -3.69 16.61 4.75
CA GLY A 160 -4.73 15.76 4.16
C GLY A 160 -4.37 14.26 4.00
N ILE A 161 -3.25 13.84 4.59
CA ILE A 161 -2.73 12.45 4.52
C ILE A 161 -3.33 11.56 5.64
N GLY A 162 -3.97 12.17 6.63
CA GLY A 162 -4.63 11.41 7.69
C GLY A 162 -5.91 10.77 7.18
N LEU A 163 -6.03 9.44 7.31
CA LEU A 163 -7.29 8.76 7.08
C LEU A 163 -8.20 9.02 8.29
N ALA A 164 -9.04 10.04 8.20
CA ALA A 164 -10.10 10.25 9.18
C ALA A 164 -11.09 9.08 9.13
N ARG A 165 -11.66 8.71 10.28
CA ARG A 165 -12.78 7.76 10.31
C ARG A 165 -14.01 8.46 9.74
N GLY A 166 -14.25 8.27 8.44
CA GLY A 166 -15.48 8.69 7.79
C GLY A 166 -16.69 7.89 8.27
N PRO A 167 -17.92 8.31 7.92
CA PRO A 167 -19.14 7.58 8.27
C PRO A 167 -19.21 6.20 7.58
N ARG A 168 -18.53 6.06 6.44
CA ARG A 168 -18.34 4.80 5.70
C ARG A 168 -16.90 4.71 5.21
N PHE A 169 -16.41 3.48 5.06
CA PHE A 169 -15.11 3.18 4.49
C PHE A 169 -15.08 3.47 2.98
N LEU A 170 -16.06 2.96 2.23
CA LEU A 170 -16.29 3.32 0.83
C LEU A 170 -17.19 4.56 0.78
N PRO A 171 -16.74 5.68 0.19
CA PRO A 171 -17.58 6.88 0.07
C PRO A 171 -18.87 6.60 -0.73
N GLU A 172 -19.96 7.26 -0.34
CA GLU A 172 -21.29 6.98 -0.89
C GLU A 172 -21.43 7.38 -2.36
N ASP A 173 -20.67 8.40 -2.75
CA ASP A 173 -20.68 9.01 -4.07
C ASP A 173 -19.60 8.44 -5.00
N VAL A 174 -18.99 7.31 -4.63
CA VAL A 174 -18.13 6.55 -5.55
C VAL A 174 -18.96 6.08 -6.74
N LEU A 175 -18.48 6.38 -7.95
CA LEU A 175 -19.07 5.84 -9.17
C LEU A 175 -18.70 4.36 -9.33
N TRP A 176 -19.69 3.53 -9.63
CA TRP A 176 -19.49 2.12 -9.94
C TRP A 176 -19.08 1.94 -11.40
N PRO A 177 -18.21 0.95 -11.71
CA PRO A 177 -17.92 0.61 -13.10
C PRO A 177 -19.19 0.27 -13.89
N ASP A 178 -19.38 0.92 -15.04
CA ASP A 178 -20.45 0.64 -16.00
C ASP A 178 -19.95 -0.12 -17.24
N GLN A 179 -18.64 -0.10 -17.47
CA GLN A 179 -17.93 -0.97 -18.39
C GLN A 179 -16.94 -1.84 -17.63
N THR A 180 -17.10 -3.16 -17.76
CA THR A 180 -16.24 -4.13 -17.09
C THR A 180 -15.68 -5.16 -18.06
N PHE A 181 -14.53 -5.70 -17.69
CA PHE A 181 -13.85 -6.77 -18.43
C PHE A 181 -13.16 -7.73 -17.46
N VAL A 182 -12.77 -8.91 -17.97
CA VAL A 182 -12.16 -9.99 -17.18
C VAL A 182 -10.66 -10.13 -17.44
N SER A 183 -10.23 -10.05 -18.71
CA SER A 183 -8.82 -10.28 -19.07
C SER A 183 -8.19 -9.07 -19.74
N SER A 184 -8.81 -8.56 -20.80
CA SER A 184 -8.38 -7.33 -21.45
C SER A 184 -9.56 -6.58 -22.04
N HIS A 185 -9.35 -5.30 -22.35
CA HIS A 185 -10.31 -4.44 -23.02
C HIS A 185 -9.59 -3.37 -23.84
N ASP A 186 -9.95 -3.25 -25.12
CA ASP A 186 -9.47 -2.18 -25.98
C ASP A 186 -10.46 -1.01 -25.90
N LEU A 187 -10.04 0.09 -25.26
CA LEU A 187 -10.80 1.32 -25.18
C LEU A 187 -10.25 2.30 -26.22
N SER A 188 -11.09 2.73 -27.16
CA SER A 188 -10.74 3.75 -28.15
C SER A 188 -11.62 4.98 -27.94
N VAL A 189 -11.00 6.15 -27.73
CA VAL A 189 -11.70 7.42 -27.46
C VAL A 189 -11.02 8.51 -28.27
N GLY A 190 -11.77 9.18 -29.16
CA GLY A 190 -11.28 10.34 -29.89
C GLY A 190 -9.94 10.13 -30.61
N GLY A 191 -9.76 8.97 -31.23
CA GLY A 191 -8.55 8.61 -31.99
C GLY A 191 -7.36 8.12 -31.16
N VAL A 192 -7.52 7.94 -29.85
CA VAL A 192 -6.49 7.38 -28.97
C VAL A 192 -6.92 6.01 -28.46
N ASP A 193 -6.05 5.02 -28.64
CA ASP A 193 -6.27 3.64 -28.19
C ASP A 193 -5.59 3.39 -26.84
N PHE A 194 -6.32 2.71 -25.95
CA PHE A 194 -5.88 2.28 -24.63
C PHE A 194 -6.11 0.76 -24.52
N GLU A 195 -5.04 -0.01 -24.50
CA GLU A 195 -5.08 -1.46 -24.30
C GLU A 195 -5.06 -1.73 -22.79
N LEU A 196 -6.20 -2.11 -22.22
CA LEU A 196 -6.34 -2.40 -20.78
C LEU A 196 -6.11 -3.89 -20.53
N HIS A 197 -5.21 -4.21 -19.60
CA HIS A 197 -4.84 -5.58 -19.24
C HIS A 197 -5.09 -5.83 -17.76
N HIS A 198 -5.86 -6.87 -17.43
CA HIS A 198 -6.03 -7.31 -16.06
C HIS A 198 -4.76 -8.00 -15.56
N ALA A 199 -4.34 -7.65 -14.34
CA ALA A 199 -3.32 -8.36 -13.60
C ALA A 199 -3.76 -8.48 -12.14
N LYS A 200 -3.29 -9.52 -11.46
CA LYS A 200 -3.37 -9.56 -9.99
C LYS A 200 -2.08 -9.02 -9.41
N GLY A 201 -2.19 -8.27 -8.32
CA GLY A 201 -1.04 -7.68 -7.64
C GLY A 201 -1.33 -7.38 -6.19
N GLU A 202 -1.37 -6.10 -5.83
CA GLU A 202 -1.81 -5.69 -4.49
C GLU A 202 -3.24 -6.17 -4.23
N THR A 203 -4.05 -6.21 -5.28
CA THR A 203 -5.42 -6.66 -5.28
C THR A 203 -5.70 -7.66 -6.41
N ASP A 204 -6.88 -8.27 -6.38
CA ASP A 204 -7.37 -9.21 -7.40
C ASP A 204 -8.07 -8.52 -8.58
N ASP A 205 -8.16 -7.18 -8.57
CA ASP A 205 -8.90 -6.35 -9.53
C ASP A 205 -8.02 -5.32 -10.24
N HIS A 206 -6.70 -5.47 -10.17
CA HIS A 206 -5.77 -4.57 -10.85
C HIS A 206 -5.92 -4.63 -12.37
N LEU A 207 -5.71 -3.49 -13.00
CA LEU A 207 -5.36 -3.38 -14.40
C LEU A 207 -4.14 -2.49 -14.56
N TRP A 208 -3.48 -2.66 -15.70
CA TRP A 208 -2.56 -1.69 -16.27
C TRP A 208 -2.94 -1.42 -17.73
N ALA A 209 -2.54 -0.28 -18.27
CA ALA A 209 -2.87 0.10 -19.63
C ALA A 209 -1.62 0.40 -20.45
N TRP A 210 -1.61 -0.04 -21.70
CA TRP A 210 -0.67 0.41 -22.72
C TRP A 210 -1.34 1.42 -23.66
N VAL A 211 -0.68 2.54 -23.91
CA VAL A 211 -1.15 3.59 -24.83
C VAL A 211 -0.15 3.70 -25.99
N PRO A 212 -0.36 3.00 -27.12
CA PRO A 212 0.64 2.86 -28.17
C PRO A 212 1.15 4.19 -28.75
N SER A 213 0.24 5.15 -28.96
CA SER A 213 0.56 6.45 -29.58
C SER A 213 1.56 7.27 -28.77
N SER A 214 1.53 7.12 -27.44
CA SER A 214 2.43 7.84 -26.51
C SER A 214 3.50 6.95 -25.90
N LYS A 215 3.46 5.64 -26.18
CA LYS A 215 4.29 4.62 -25.54
C LYS A 215 4.23 4.67 -24.01
N ALA A 216 3.02 4.86 -23.45
CA ALA A 216 2.82 5.02 -22.02
C ALA A 216 2.21 3.78 -21.37
N LEU A 217 2.71 3.45 -20.17
CA LEU A 217 2.17 2.44 -19.28
C LEU A 217 1.51 3.12 -18.06
N CYS A 218 0.19 3.00 -17.92
CA CYS A 218 -0.54 3.39 -16.70
C CYS A 218 -0.66 2.16 -15.81
N VAL A 219 -0.02 2.14 -14.64
CA VAL A 219 0.22 0.87 -13.90
C VAL A 219 -0.44 0.78 -12.54
N GLY A 220 -1.18 1.82 -12.13
CA GLY A 220 -1.79 1.87 -10.79
C GLY A 220 -0.74 1.65 -9.71
N ASP A 221 -1.08 0.81 -8.74
CA ASP A 221 -0.20 0.41 -7.64
C ASP A 221 0.70 -0.78 -7.94
N LEU A 222 0.76 -1.25 -9.19
CA LEU A 222 1.78 -2.25 -9.55
C LEU A 222 3.21 -1.67 -9.45
N VAL A 223 3.34 -0.35 -9.40
CA VAL A 223 4.57 0.39 -9.06
C VAL A 223 4.20 1.55 -8.13
N THR A 224 4.84 1.68 -6.96
CA THR A 224 4.48 2.71 -5.94
C THR A 224 5.68 3.43 -5.31
N TRP A 225 6.88 3.32 -5.91
CA TRP A 225 8.12 3.94 -5.40
C TRP A 225 8.53 3.55 -3.98
N VAL A 226 8.05 2.39 -3.54
CA VAL A 226 8.37 1.71 -2.29
C VAL A 226 8.38 0.21 -2.57
N PHE A 227 8.88 -0.59 -1.62
CA PHE A 227 8.80 -2.04 -1.72
C PHE A 227 7.33 -2.50 -1.99
N PRO A 228 7.09 -3.44 -2.93
CA PRO A 228 5.74 -3.86 -3.29
C PRO A 228 4.90 -4.23 -2.07
N ASN A 229 3.71 -3.65 -2.03
CA ASN A 229 2.75 -3.82 -0.96
C ASN A 229 2.04 -5.18 -1.14
N CYS A 230 2.75 -6.27 -0.88
CA CYS A 230 2.35 -7.65 -1.12
C CYS A 230 2.04 -8.44 0.16
N GLY A 231 2.22 -7.84 1.34
CA GLY A 231 2.28 -8.55 2.61
C GLY A 231 1.35 -8.04 3.72
N ASN A 232 0.69 -6.89 3.57
CA ASN A 232 -0.02 -6.20 4.66
C ASN A 232 -0.77 -7.18 5.60
N PRO A 233 -0.34 -7.27 6.88
CA PRO A 233 -0.77 -8.33 7.78
C PRO A 233 -2.25 -8.24 8.20
N GLN A 234 -2.94 -7.15 7.87
CA GLN A 234 -4.33 -6.90 8.26
C GLN A 234 -5.31 -6.94 7.07
N LYS A 235 -4.80 -7.11 5.84
CA LYS A 235 -5.61 -6.99 4.61
C LYS A 235 -5.87 -8.37 3.98
N VAL A 236 -6.71 -8.34 2.96
CA VAL A 236 -7.05 -9.55 2.19
C VAL A 236 -5.84 -10.04 1.38
N GLN A 237 -5.97 -11.25 0.82
CA GLN A 237 -4.93 -11.90 0.05
C GLN A 237 -4.39 -11.02 -1.08
N ARG A 238 -3.07 -11.07 -1.28
CA ARG A 238 -2.34 -10.41 -2.38
C ARG A 238 -1.57 -11.42 -3.22
N PHE A 239 -1.06 -11.01 -4.39
CA PHE A 239 -0.63 -11.92 -5.45
C PHE A 239 0.80 -11.64 -5.95
N PRO A 240 1.87 -11.97 -5.19
CA PRO A 240 3.24 -11.63 -5.55
C PRO A 240 3.73 -12.24 -6.87
N LEU A 241 3.32 -13.49 -7.17
CA LEU A 241 3.73 -14.19 -8.39
C LEU A 241 3.11 -13.56 -9.63
N GLU A 242 1.80 -13.32 -9.59
CA GLU A 242 1.06 -12.67 -10.66
C GLU A 242 1.52 -11.22 -10.86
N TRP A 243 1.85 -10.52 -9.78
CA TRP A 243 2.42 -9.18 -9.85
C TRP A 243 3.75 -9.19 -10.58
N ALA A 244 4.67 -10.09 -10.21
CA ALA A 244 5.94 -10.22 -10.90
C ALA A 244 5.74 -10.51 -12.40
N ALA A 245 4.82 -11.40 -12.75
CA ALA A 245 4.48 -11.70 -14.14
C ALA A 245 3.97 -10.46 -14.90
N ALA A 246 3.11 -9.65 -14.29
CA ALA A 246 2.62 -8.42 -14.90
C ALA A 246 3.74 -7.39 -15.12
N LEU A 247 4.68 -7.26 -14.17
CA LEU A 247 5.84 -6.39 -14.31
C LEU A 247 6.76 -6.85 -15.46
N ARG A 248 6.96 -8.16 -15.62
CA ARG A 248 7.70 -8.75 -16.74
C ARG A 248 7.00 -8.54 -18.07
N GLU A 249 5.67 -8.64 -18.09
CA GLU A 249 4.87 -8.36 -19.28
C GLU A 249 5.00 -6.91 -19.70
N MET A 250 4.81 -5.95 -18.78
CA MET A 250 5.04 -4.52 -19.04
C MET A 250 6.45 -4.23 -19.55
N GLN A 251 7.48 -4.90 -19.01
CA GLN A 251 8.87 -4.75 -19.44
C GLN A 251 9.11 -5.19 -20.90
N SER A 252 8.23 -6.03 -21.46
CA SER A 252 8.31 -6.44 -22.86
C SER A 252 7.86 -5.35 -23.84
N TYR A 253 7.18 -4.31 -23.36
CA TYR A 253 6.75 -3.17 -24.17
C TYR A 253 7.88 -2.17 -24.38
N ASP A 254 7.81 -1.45 -25.49
CA ASP A 254 8.73 -0.36 -25.81
C ASP A 254 8.29 0.96 -25.16
N ALA A 255 8.10 0.93 -23.84
CA ALA A 255 7.56 2.06 -23.09
C ALA A 255 8.56 3.20 -22.92
N GLU A 256 8.08 4.43 -23.12
CA GLU A 256 8.81 5.68 -22.84
C GLU A 256 8.29 6.38 -21.59
N TRP A 257 7.07 6.05 -21.16
CA TRP A 257 6.45 6.57 -19.94
C TRP A 257 5.97 5.42 -19.06
N LEU A 258 6.32 5.48 -17.77
CA LEU A 258 5.74 4.66 -16.72
C LEU A 258 5.02 5.58 -15.74
N LEU A 259 3.71 5.38 -15.60
CA LEU A 259 2.78 6.27 -14.91
C LEU A 259 2.12 5.52 -13.73
N PRO A 260 2.80 5.46 -12.56
CA PRO A 260 2.27 4.83 -11.36
C PRO A 260 1.26 5.73 -10.64
N ALA A 261 0.27 5.15 -9.97
CA ALA A 261 -0.72 5.90 -9.19
C ALA A 261 -0.14 6.54 -7.92
N HIS A 262 1.01 6.05 -7.44
CA HIS A 262 1.79 6.69 -6.37
C HIS A 262 3.25 6.85 -6.76
N GLY A 263 3.89 7.89 -6.23
CA GLY A 263 5.32 8.12 -6.42
C GLY A 263 5.59 9.10 -7.56
N LEU A 264 6.55 8.79 -8.42
CA LEU A 264 6.93 9.67 -9.53
C LEU A 264 6.73 8.98 -10.88
N PRO A 265 6.25 9.68 -11.92
CA PRO A 265 6.32 9.18 -13.30
C PRO A 265 7.77 9.01 -13.73
N VAL A 266 8.07 7.95 -14.48
CA VAL A 266 9.42 7.66 -14.99
C VAL A 266 9.43 7.79 -16.51
N GLN A 267 10.43 8.49 -17.04
CA GLN A 267 10.62 8.67 -18.48
C GLN A 267 11.92 8.01 -18.96
N GLY A 268 11.81 7.31 -20.09
CA GLY A 268 12.92 6.68 -20.80
C GLY A 268 13.01 5.18 -20.54
N LYS A 269 13.07 4.40 -21.62
CA LYS A 269 13.03 2.94 -21.60
C LYS A 269 14.01 2.29 -20.62
N GLU A 270 15.28 2.69 -20.59
CA GLU A 270 16.29 2.07 -19.71
C GLU A 270 15.96 2.23 -18.21
N ARG A 271 15.39 3.39 -17.83
CA ARG A 271 14.98 3.65 -16.45
C ARG A 271 13.76 2.83 -16.08
N ILE A 272 12.79 2.73 -16.99
CA ILE A 272 11.58 1.93 -16.83
C ILE A 272 11.96 0.46 -16.66
N ASP A 273 12.81 -0.07 -17.56
CA ASP A 273 13.29 -1.45 -17.51
C ASP A 273 13.99 -1.75 -16.18
N ARG A 274 14.80 -0.82 -15.65
CA ARG A 274 15.46 -0.96 -14.35
C ARG A 274 14.44 -1.06 -13.21
N VAL A 275 13.48 -0.14 -13.14
CA VAL A 275 12.48 -0.11 -12.06
C VAL A 275 11.60 -1.37 -12.09
N LEU A 276 11.08 -1.75 -13.26
CA LEU A 276 10.26 -2.95 -13.42
C LEU A 276 11.05 -4.21 -13.07
N ASN A 277 12.31 -4.30 -13.51
CA ASN A 277 13.17 -5.45 -13.22
C ASN A 277 13.42 -5.62 -11.72
N ASP A 278 13.74 -4.55 -11.00
CA ASP A 278 14.05 -4.63 -9.57
C ASP A 278 12.84 -5.11 -8.76
N LEU A 279 11.65 -4.60 -9.09
CA LEU A 279 10.38 -5.00 -8.48
C LEU A 279 10.08 -6.47 -8.77
N ALA A 280 10.11 -6.88 -10.05
CA ALA A 280 9.80 -8.24 -10.47
C ALA A 280 10.78 -9.25 -9.85
N THR A 281 12.08 -8.96 -9.91
CA THR A 281 13.13 -9.83 -9.36
C THR A 281 12.97 -10.04 -7.86
N SER A 282 12.64 -8.99 -7.11
CA SER A 282 12.46 -9.09 -5.66
C SER A 282 11.27 -9.96 -5.28
N LEU A 283 10.17 -9.85 -6.02
CA LEU A 283 8.99 -10.69 -5.82
C LEU A 283 9.25 -12.16 -6.23
N GLU A 284 9.94 -12.38 -7.35
CA GLU A 284 10.36 -13.71 -7.81
C GLU A 284 11.24 -14.42 -6.77
N ILE A 285 12.22 -13.72 -6.18
CA ILE A 285 13.06 -14.25 -5.09
C ILE A 285 12.18 -14.72 -3.93
N LEU A 286 11.30 -13.85 -3.43
CA LEU A 286 10.44 -14.17 -2.29
C LEU A 286 9.50 -15.34 -2.57
N VAL A 287 8.91 -15.39 -3.77
CA VAL A 287 8.04 -16.48 -4.19
C VAL A 287 8.81 -17.79 -4.26
N ASN A 288 9.94 -17.82 -4.97
CA ASN A 288 10.71 -19.03 -5.21
C ASN A 288 11.25 -19.61 -3.90
N ASP A 289 11.93 -18.78 -3.10
CA ASP A 289 12.57 -19.24 -1.86
C ASP A 289 11.54 -19.68 -0.83
N THR A 290 10.41 -18.98 -0.72
CA THR A 290 9.32 -19.38 0.18
C THR A 290 8.73 -20.72 -0.26
N LEU A 291 8.41 -20.89 -1.53
CA LEU A 291 7.80 -22.12 -2.04
C LEU A 291 8.76 -23.31 -1.99
N GLU A 292 10.05 -23.11 -2.27
CA GLU A 292 11.06 -24.14 -2.13
C GLU A 292 11.10 -24.68 -0.68
N LYS A 293 11.15 -23.78 0.31
CA LYS A 293 11.18 -24.15 1.73
C LYS A 293 9.87 -24.77 2.21
N MET A 294 8.73 -24.28 1.73
CA MET A 294 7.44 -24.91 1.99
C MET A 294 7.41 -26.35 1.48
N ASN A 295 7.88 -26.59 0.26
CA ASN A 295 7.99 -27.92 -0.35
C ASN A 295 9.00 -28.82 0.38
N ALA A 296 10.07 -28.25 0.93
CA ALA A 296 11.02 -28.95 1.80
C ALA A 296 10.43 -29.31 3.18
N GLY A 297 9.19 -28.90 3.47
CA GLY A 297 8.50 -29.23 4.71
C GLY A 297 8.83 -28.31 5.88
N GLU A 298 9.58 -27.23 5.68
CA GLU A 298 9.94 -26.28 6.75
C GLU A 298 8.71 -25.64 7.42
N SER A 299 8.84 -25.29 8.69
CA SER A 299 7.83 -24.53 9.46
C SER A 299 7.83 -23.06 9.04
N LEU A 300 6.70 -22.36 9.20
CA LEU A 300 6.63 -20.92 8.91
C LEU A 300 7.69 -20.12 9.67
N ASP A 301 7.96 -20.47 10.94
CA ASP A 301 8.98 -19.80 11.77
C ASP A 301 10.39 -19.87 11.16
N ALA A 302 10.79 -21.04 10.65
CA ALA A 302 12.07 -21.18 9.96
C ALA A 302 12.13 -20.37 8.65
N ILE A 303 11.02 -20.32 7.90
CA ILE A 303 10.96 -19.63 6.61
C ILE A 303 11.06 -18.11 6.79
N ILE A 304 10.27 -17.51 7.69
CA ILE A 304 10.28 -16.05 7.91
C ILE A 304 11.64 -15.52 8.40
N HIS A 305 12.45 -16.35 9.05
CA HIS A 305 13.78 -15.98 9.55
C HIS A 305 14.93 -16.35 8.59
N SER A 306 14.64 -16.97 7.43
CA SER A 306 15.65 -17.38 6.45
C SER A 306 15.48 -16.81 5.05
N VAL A 307 14.25 -16.47 4.64
CA VAL A 307 13.97 -15.86 3.34
C VAL A 307 14.16 -14.34 3.43
N SER A 308 14.94 -13.77 2.51
CA SER A 308 15.19 -12.33 2.45
C SER A 308 15.34 -11.84 1.00
N VAL A 309 15.30 -10.51 0.82
CA VAL A 309 15.68 -9.85 -0.44
C VAL A 309 17.07 -9.24 -0.25
N PRO A 310 17.94 -9.25 -1.28
CA PRO A 310 19.26 -8.62 -1.18
C PRO A 310 19.20 -7.15 -0.74
N ASP A 311 20.10 -6.76 0.17
CA ASP A 311 20.12 -5.41 0.77
C ASP A 311 20.35 -4.31 -0.26
N ASP A 312 21.12 -4.58 -1.32
CA ASP A 312 21.38 -3.63 -2.41
C ASP A 312 20.15 -3.36 -3.28
N LEU A 313 19.27 -4.35 -3.43
CA LEU A 313 17.93 -4.16 -4.02
C LEU A 313 17.06 -3.29 -3.10
N LEU A 314 17.00 -3.61 -1.81
CA LEU A 314 16.18 -2.87 -0.84
C LEU A 314 16.69 -1.43 -0.57
N ALA A 315 17.97 -1.16 -0.81
CA ALA A 315 18.56 0.16 -0.68
C ALA A 315 18.11 1.12 -1.79
N ARG A 316 17.63 0.60 -2.93
CA ARG A 316 17.21 1.44 -4.07
C ARG A 316 16.06 2.36 -3.67
N PRO A 317 16.05 3.63 -4.10
CA PRO A 317 15.04 4.61 -3.71
C PRO A 317 13.59 4.17 -3.93
N TRP A 318 13.31 3.36 -4.97
CA TRP A 318 11.98 2.84 -5.30
C TRP A 318 11.67 1.47 -4.68
N MET A 319 12.59 0.89 -3.90
CA MET A 319 12.47 -0.45 -3.31
C MET A 319 12.52 -0.44 -1.78
N GLN A 320 12.66 0.72 -1.16
CA GLN A 320 12.78 0.80 0.30
C GLN A 320 11.51 0.25 0.99
N PRO A 321 11.63 -0.61 2.01
CA PRO A 321 10.50 -1.18 2.75
C PRO A 321 9.85 -0.18 3.73
N VAL A 322 9.59 1.05 3.28
CA VAL A 322 9.02 2.13 4.10
C VAL A 322 7.52 1.99 4.29
N TYR A 323 6.82 1.23 3.43
CA TYR A 323 5.39 0.99 3.52
C TYR A 323 5.11 -0.44 3.99
N ASP A 324 5.41 -1.42 3.14
CA ASP A 324 5.36 -2.88 3.39
C ASP A 324 6.80 -3.45 3.45
N GLU A 325 6.96 -4.73 3.77
CA GLU A 325 8.28 -5.36 3.95
C GLU A 325 8.34 -6.86 3.58
N PRO A 326 9.53 -7.39 3.23
CA PRO A 326 9.69 -8.79 2.80
C PRO A 326 9.13 -9.84 3.75
N GLU A 327 9.30 -9.70 5.08
CA GLU A 327 8.77 -10.67 6.07
C GLU A 327 7.25 -10.85 5.91
N PHE A 328 6.54 -9.77 5.61
CA PHE A 328 5.10 -9.79 5.41
C PHE A 328 4.69 -10.46 4.10
N VAL A 329 5.47 -10.32 3.04
CA VAL A 329 5.23 -11.04 1.78
C VAL A 329 5.38 -12.54 1.97
N VAL A 330 6.40 -12.99 2.71
CA VAL A 330 6.58 -14.42 3.05
C VAL A 330 5.36 -14.97 3.79
N ARG A 331 4.82 -14.23 4.76
CA ARG A 331 3.58 -14.62 5.47
C ARG A 331 2.37 -14.67 4.54
N ASN A 332 2.25 -13.73 3.61
CA ASN A 332 1.16 -13.71 2.64
C ASN A 332 1.26 -14.88 1.65
N LEU A 333 2.46 -15.27 1.24
CA LEU A 333 2.71 -16.46 0.41
C LEU A 333 2.36 -17.75 1.16
N TRP A 334 2.74 -17.85 2.44
CA TRP A 334 2.33 -18.96 3.28
C TRP A 334 0.81 -19.06 3.37
N ARG A 335 0.12 -17.94 3.60
CA ARG A 335 -1.35 -17.88 3.61
C ARG A 335 -1.96 -18.35 2.28
N LEU A 336 -1.41 -17.89 1.16
CA LEU A 336 -1.90 -18.18 -0.19
C LEU A 336 -1.85 -19.68 -0.50
N TYR A 337 -0.70 -20.30 -0.24
CA TYR A 337 -0.41 -21.67 -0.69
C TYR A 337 -0.55 -22.73 0.40
N GLY A 338 -0.29 -22.38 1.65
CA GLY A 338 -0.26 -23.28 2.81
C GLY A 338 -1.43 -23.11 3.79
N GLY A 339 -2.26 -22.08 3.61
CA GLY A 339 -3.32 -21.73 4.55
C GLY A 339 -2.79 -21.00 5.80
N TRP A 340 -3.53 -21.06 6.90
CA TRP A 340 -3.27 -20.21 8.07
C TRP A 340 -2.35 -20.84 9.14
N TRP A 341 -2.23 -22.17 9.17
CA TRP A 341 -1.54 -22.89 10.25
C TRP A 341 -0.03 -22.92 10.01
N ASP A 342 0.78 -22.77 11.06
CA ASP A 342 2.24 -22.57 11.00
C ASP A 342 3.08 -23.85 11.14
N LYS A 343 2.42 -25.01 11.20
CA LYS A 343 2.97 -26.35 11.51
C LYS A 343 3.34 -26.61 12.97
N ASN A 344 3.04 -25.70 13.90
CA ASN A 344 3.16 -25.98 15.32
C ASN A 344 1.86 -26.62 15.84
N PRO A 345 1.86 -27.89 16.33
CA PRO A 345 0.65 -28.53 16.82
C PRO A 345 -0.05 -27.78 17.96
N ALA A 346 0.71 -27.06 18.79
CA ALA A 346 0.15 -26.24 19.87
C ALA A 346 -0.74 -25.10 19.35
N ASN A 347 -0.49 -24.64 18.11
CA ASN A 347 -1.20 -23.52 17.50
C ASN A 347 -2.39 -23.95 16.64
N LEU A 348 -2.65 -25.26 16.48
CA LEU A 348 -3.78 -25.75 15.68
C LEU A 348 -5.14 -25.51 16.37
N LYS A 349 -5.18 -25.73 17.69
CA LYS A 349 -6.36 -25.50 18.56
C LYS A 349 -5.89 -25.01 19.93
N PRO A 350 -5.29 -23.81 20.01
CA PRO A 350 -4.70 -23.33 21.25
C PRO A 350 -5.77 -23.10 22.32
N ALA A 351 -5.36 -23.17 23.59
CA ALA A 351 -6.17 -22.67 24.70
C ALA A 351 -6.43 -21.15 24.54
N PRO A 352 -7.43 -20.57 25.22
CA PRO A 352 -7.58 -19.12 25.29
C PRO A 352 -6.26 -18.45 25.72
N GLN A 353 -5.89 -17.36 25.05
CA GLN A 353 -4.60 -16.70 25.28
C GLN A 353 -4.38 -16.32 26.74
N SER A 354 -5.41 -15.78 27.42
CA SER A 354 -5.33 -15.44 28.85
C SER A 354 -5.06 -16.64 29.76
N VAL A 355 -5.60 -17.82 29.43
CA VAL A 355 -5.38 -19.05 30.21
C VAL A 355 -3.93 -19.53 30.05
N PHE A 356 -3.43 -19.55 28.81
CA PHE A 356 -2.04 -19.90 28.54
C PHE A 356 -1.06 -18.91 29.17
N ALA A 357 -1.33 -17.61 29.02
CA ALA A 357 -0.51 -16.54 29.59
C ALA A 357 -0.43 -16.63 31.12
N ALA A 358 -1.56 -16.83 31.80
CA ALA A 358 -1.59 -16.98 33.26
C ALA A 358 -0.72 -18.15 33.74
N GLU A 359 -0.75 -19.30 33.05
CA GLU A 359 0.06 -20.45 33.41
C GLU A 359 1.56 -20.19 33.21
N VAL A 360 1.95 -19.64 32.06
CA VAL A 360 3.36 -19.31 31.77
C VAL A 360 3.89 -18.26 32.74
N VAL A 361 3.09 -17.23 33.05
CA VAL A 361 3.46 -16.18 34.00
C VAL A 361 3.55 -16.71 35.43
N ASN A 362 2.67 -17.63 35.85
CA ASN A 362 2.76 -18.29 37.14
C ASN A 362 4.07 -19.10 37.27
N LEU A 363 4.46 -19.84 36.23
CA LEU A 363 5.74 -20.56 36.18
C LEU A 363 6.95 -19.61 36.26
N ALA A 364 6.82 -18.39 35.73
CA ALA A 364 7.86 -17.36 35.75
C ALA A 364 7.92 -16.55 37.06
N GLY A 365 7.06 -16.84 38.05
CA GLY A 365 7.03 -16.13 39.33
C GLY A 365 6.06 -14.94 39.41
N GLY A 366 5.09 -14.86 38.50
CA GLY A 366 4.02 -13.86 38.50
C GLY A 366 4.22 -12.71 37.50
N ALA A 367 3.17 -11.88 37.35
CA ALA A 367 3.12 -10.84 36.32
C ALA A 367 4.21 -9.78 36.48
N ASP A 368 4.54 -9.40 37.73
CA ASP A 368 5.61 -8.45 38.02
C ASP A 368 6.98 -9.00 37.63
N ALA A 369 7.23 -10.30 37.86
CA ALA A 369 8.48 -10.95 37.48
C ALA A 369 8.62 -11.03 35.95
N MET A 370 7.55 -11.41 35.24
CA MET A 370 7.51 -11.40 33.77
C MET A 370 7.73 -9.99 33.21
N THR A 371 7.10 -8.99 33.81
CA THR A 371 7.23 -7.57 33.43
C THR A 371 8.68 -7.09 33.60
N ALA A 372 9.29 -7.34 34.76
CA ALA A 372 10.69 -6.99 35.00
C ALA A 372 11.62 -7.67 33.99
N ARG A 373 11.38 -8.95 33.68
CA ARG A 373 12.18 -9.67 32.68
C ARG A 373 12.01 -9.09 31.28
N ALA A 374 10.80 -8.69 30.90
CA ALA A 374 10.56 -8.04 29.62
C ALA A 374 11.33 -6.72 29.49
N THR A 375 11.40 -5.93 30.57
CA THR A 375 12.22 -4.71 30.63
C THR A 375 13.71 -5.02 30.46
N GLU A 376 14.26 -5.98 31.19
CA GLU A 376 15.67 -6.37 31.04
C GLU A 376 16.02 -6.82 29.61
N VAL A 377 15.12 -7.60 28.98
CA VAL A 377 15.29 -8.05 27.60
C VAL A 377 15.21 -6.86 26.64
N ALA A 378 14.29 -5.91 26.85
CA ALA A 378 14.20 -4.69 26.05
C ALA A 378 15.47 -3.83 26.18
N ASP A 379 15.99 -3.66 27.40
CA ASP A 379 17.22 -2.91 27.69
C ASP A 379 18.46 -3.54 27.05
N SER A 380 18.44 -4.87 26.87
CA SER A 380 19.49 -5.59 26.14
C SER A 380 19.39 -5.46 24.60
N GLY A 381 18.30 -4.90 24.09
CA GLY A 381 18.08 -4.62 22.67
C GLY A 381 17.17 -5.62 21.94
N ASP A 382 16.77 -6.74 22.56
CA ASP A 382 15.87 -7.72 21.92
C ASP A 382 14.40 -7.34 22.09
N LEU A 383 13.99 -6.32 21.33
CA LEU A 383 12.62 -5.82 21.36
C LEU A 383 11.58 -6.83 20.87
N ARG A 384 11.96 -7.80 20.01
CA ARG A 384 11.02 -8.83 19.52
C ARG A 384 10.62 -9.76 20.66
N LEU A 385 11.61 -10.27 21.39
CA LEU A 385 11.35 -11.13 22.55
C LEU A 385 10.69 -10.34 23.68
N ALA A 386 11.13 -9.10 23.95
CA ALA A 386 10.52 -8.26 24.98
C ALA A 386 9.02 -8.04 24.72
N CYS A 387 8.62 -7.79 23.47
CA CYS A 387 7.21 -7.70 23.07
C CYS A 387 6.42 -8.97 23.40
N GLN A 388 6.98 -10.17 23.15
CA GLN A 388 6.31 -11.43 23.47
C GLN A 388 6.13 -11.61 24.99
N LEU A 389 7.16 -11.31 25.78
CA LEU A 389 7.12 -11.45 27.24
C LEU A 389 6.13 -10.49 27.89
N ILE A 390 6.14 -9.22 27.48
CA ILE A 390 5.24 -8.21 28.07
C ILE A 390 3.78 -8.43 27.65
N GLU A 391 3.55 -9.01 26.47
CA GLU A 391 2.20 -9.41 26.06
C GLU A 391 1.63 -10.51 26.97
N LEU A 392 2.45 -11.51 27.35
CA LEU A 392 2.04 -12.52 28.31
C LEU A 392 1.72 -11.92 29.68
N ALA A 393 2.52 -10.97 30.17
CA ALA A 393 2.26 -10.31 31.45
C ALA A 393 0.89 -9.60 31.47
N VAL A 394 0.58 -8.81 30.45
CA VAL A 394 -0.71 -8.11 30.32
C VAL A 394 -1.89 -9.05 30.10
N GLN A 395 -1.70 -10.15 29.37
CA GLN A 395 -2.76 -11.14 29.19
C GLN A 395 -3.06 -11.96 30.46
N ALA A 396 -2.05 -12.15 31.31
CA ALA A 396 -2.19 -12.82 32.60
C ALA A 396 -2.83 -11.92 33.67
N ASP A 397 -2.51 -10.62 33.67
CA ASP A 397 -3.12 -9.62 34.56
C ASP A 397 -3.55 -8.36 33.77
N PRO A 398 -4.76 -8.37 33.16
CA PRO A 398 -5.26 -7.30 32.31
C PRO A 398 -5.54 -5.96 33.02
N MET A 399 -5.49 -5.94 34.36
CA MET A 399 -5.71 -4.72 35.15
C MET A 399 -4.39 -4.18 35.74
N SER A 400 -3.26 -4.82 35.46
CA SER A 400 -1.96 -4.36 35.97
C SER A 400 -1.52 -3.07 35.29
N VAL A 401 -1.65 -1.96 36.01
CA VAL A 401 -1.14 -0.64 35.60
C VAL A 401 0.36 -0.69 35.32
N LEU A 402 1.12 -1.44 36.12
CA LEU A 402 2.56 -1.62 35.93
C LEU A 402 2.88 -2.32 34.60
N ALA A 403 2.25 -3.48 34.34
CA ALA A 403 2.49 -4.24 33.11
C ALA A 403 2.07 -3.44 31.87
N HIS A 404 0.94 -2.71 31.94
CA HIS A 404 0.51 -1.83 30.86
C HIS A 404 1.45 -0.64 30.63
N GLY A 405 1.99 -0.04 31.69
CA GLY A 405 3.00 1.02 31.59
C GLY A 405 4.24 0.54 30.83
N VAL A 406 4.79 -0.61 31.21
CA VAL A 406 5.96 -1.21 30.55
C VAL A 406 5.62 -1.66 29.12
N ARG A 407 4.44 -2.26 28.89
CA ARG A 407 3.96 -2.63 27.53
C ARG A 407 3.94 -1.41 26.62
N ALA A 408 3.44 -0.28 27.11
CA ALA A 408 3.39 0.96 26.34
C ALA A 408 4.79 1.45 25.93
N GLU A 409 5.77 1.36 26.82
CA GLU A 409 7.16 1.75 26.55
C GLU A 409 7.86 0.81 25.56
N ILE A 410 7.77 -0.51 25.79
CA ILE A 410 8.38 -1.52 24.92
C ILE A 410 7.82 -1.43 23.50
N TYR A 411 6.50 -1.34 23.31
CA TYR A 411 5.92 -1.20 21.97
C TYR A 411 6.23 0.16 21.33
N GLN A 412 6.42 1.23 22.11
CA GLN A 412 6.89 2.49 21.57
C GLN A 412 8.35 2.38 21.08
N ALA A 413 9.22 1.71 21.84
CA ALA A 413 10.60 1.43 21.43
C ALA A 413 10.64 0.54 20.18
N ARG A 414 9.81 -0.52 20.14
CA ARG A 414 9.64 -1.39 18.97
C ARG A 414 9.25 -0.57 17.75
N ARG A 415 8.22 0.27 17.85
CA ARG A 415 7.81 1.19 16.78
C ARG A 415 8.94 2.10 16.30
N ASP A 416 9.75 2.65 17.20
CA ASP A 416 10.83 3.57 16.84
C ASP A 416 12.00 2.86 16.13
N ALA A 417 12.20 1.57 16.42
CA ALA A 417 13.16 0.71 15.74
C ALA A 417 12.69 0.27 14.34
N GLU A 418 11.37 0.23 14.11
CA GLU A 418 10.81 -0.24 12.84
C GLU A 418 11.04 0.70 11.66
N PHE A 419 11.03 0.10 10.46
CA PHE A 419 11.15 0.83 9.21
C PHE A 419 9.79 1.03 8.52
N SER A 420 9.03 -0.05 8.33
CA SER A 420 7.78 -0.06 7.58
C SER A 420 6.66 0.70 8.29
N LEU A 421 5.78 1.33 7.51
CA LEU A 421 4.60 2.03 8.04
C LEU A 421 3.63 1.05 8.69
N MET A 422 3.47 -0.14 8.11
CA MET A 422 2.59 -1.19 8.64
C MET A 422 2.97 -1.56 10.08
N SER A 423 4.23 -1.91 10.31
CA SER A 423 4.74 -2.30 11.63
C SER A 423 4.65 -1.15 12.62
N LYS A 424 5.04 0.06 12.20
CA LYS A 424 4.92 1.27 13.03
C LYS A 424 3.50 1.53 13.50
N GLY A 425 2.52 1.41 12.62
CA GLY A 425 1.11 1.65 12.94
C GLY A 425 0.61 0.68 14.01
N ILE A 426 0.84 -0.61 13.79
CA ILE A 426 0.40 -1.68 14.70
C ILE A 426 1.03 -1.53 16.08
N TYR A 427 2.35 -1.36 16.16
CA TYR A 427 3.04 -1.17 17.44
C TYR A 427 2.66 0.14 18.12
N ALA A 428 2.40 1.22 17.37
CA ALA A 428 1.86 2.45 17.93
C ALA A 428 0.48 2.25 18.58
N SER A 429 -0.39 1.43 17.96
CA SER A 429 -1.71 1.13 18.51
C SER A 429 -1.61 0.39 19.83
N ALA A 430 -0.80 -0.68 19.88
CA ALA A 430 -0.55 -1.43 21.10
C ALA A 430 -0.04 -0.53 22.23
N SER A 431 0.89 0.38 21.92
CA SER A 431 1.38 1.36 22.88
C SER A 431 0.27 2.29 23.39
N ARG A 432 -0.54 2.87 22.49
CA ARG A 432 -1.66 3.77 22.88
C ARG A 432 -2.71 3.07 23.73
N GLU A 433 -3.08 1.84 23.39
CA GLU A 433 -4.06 1.03 24.13
C GLU A 433 -3.62 0.84 25.58
N SER A 434 -2.34 0.49 25.81
CA SER A 434 -1.83 0.31 27.18
C SER A 434 -1.61 1.62 27.92
N ARG A 435 -1.27 2.73 27.24
CA ARG A 435 -1.18 4.04 27.90
C ARG A 435 -2.51 4.50 28.47
N ALA A 436 -3.62 4.22 27.79
CA ALA A 436 -4.95 4.57 28.29
C ALA A 436 -5.21 3.88 29.64
N ILE A 437 -4.96 2.57 29.73
CA ILE A 437 -5.15 1.78 30.96
C ILE A 437 -4.17 2.20 32.06
N ALA A 438 -2.91 2.48 31.71
CA ALA A 438 -1.89 2.85 32.71
C ALA A 438 -2.05 4.29 33.25
N SER A 439 -2.87 5.12 32.60
CA SER A 439 -3.14 6.50 33.03
C SER A 439 -4.42 6.63 33.85
N ASP A 440 -5.26 5.58 33.89
CA ASP A 440 -6.44 5.44 34.74
C ASP A 440 -6.05 4.95 36.14
#